data_AF-A0A4P9YQK1-F1
#
_entry.id   AF-A0A4P9YQK1-F1
#
_cell.length_a   1.000
_cell.length_b   1.000
_cell.length_c   1.000
_cell.angle_alpha   90.00
_cell.angle_beta   90.00
_cell.angle_gamma   90.00
#
_symmetry.space_group_name_H-M   'P 1'
#
loop_
_entity.id
_entity.type
_entity.pdbx_description
1 polymer ?
#
loop_
_entity_poly.entity_id
_entity_poly.type
_entity_poly.pdbx_seq_one_letter_code
_entity_poly.pdbx_strand_id
1 'polypeptide(L)'
;RYNFTGIQIYTINKKRPFSYLMKTAKEMIKYGMPIKCLEACVLAMYLTCAMKNTVRFPLSFKTRVGNNTHIVLVIFSNGKYGAMGLSRKGDLMDKPLKYTSLTNLIKEFVRCYESST
;
A
#
# COMPACT_ATOMS: atom_id res chain seq x y z
N ARG A 1 0.42 -10.71 -6.81
CA ARG A 1 -0.64 -10.46 -7.84
C ARG A 1 -1.88 -9.91 -7.15
N TYR A 2 -2.67 -9.06 -7.83
CA TYR A 2 -3.92 -8.51 -7.27
C TYR A 2 -5.01 -9.59 -7.22
N ASN A 3 -5.77 -9.65 -6.13
CA ASN A 3 -6.85 -10.61 -5.94
C ASN A 3 -8.17 -10.13 -6.60
N PHE A 4 -8.55 -10.79 -7.69
CA PHE A 4 -9.79 -10.55 -8.44
C PHE A 4 -10.95 -11.51 -8.09
N THR A 5 -10.75 -12.46 -7.17
CA THR A 5 -11.73 -13.54 -6.88
C THR A 5 -12.97 -13.08 -6.12
N GLY A 6 -13.02 -11.83 -5.65
CA GLY A 6 -14.07 -11.32 -4.77
C GLY A 6 -13.90 -11.72 -3.30
N ILE A 7 -13.33 -12.91 -3.03
CA ILE A 7 -13.11 -13.44 -1.67
C ILE A 7 -11.89 -12.79 -1.03
N GLN A 8 -12.01 -12.38 0.23
CA GLN A 8 -10.87 -11.92 1.03
C GLN A 8 -10.18 -13.11 1.69
N ILE A 9 -8.95 -13.40 1.26
CA ILE A 9 -8.17 -14.56 1.74
C ILE A 9 -7.57 -14.28 3.11
N TYR A 10 -7.05 -13.07 3.34
CA TYR A 10 -6.44 -12.68 4.60
C TYR A 10 -7.26 -11.57 5.28
N THR A 11 -7.74 -11.84 6.49
CA THR A 11 -8.50 -10.86 7.26
C THR A 11 -7.56 -9.91 7.99
N ILE A 12 -7.54 -8.64 7.57
CA ILE A 12 -6.78 -7.58 8.21
C ILE A 12 -7.71 -6.73 9.07
N ASN A 13 -7.51 -6.78 10.39
CA ASN A 13 -8.17 -5.88 11.34
C ASN A 13 -7.19 -4.77 11.76
N LYS A 14 -7.47 -3.52 11.34
CA LYS A 14 -6.62 -2.35 11.60
C LYS A 14 -6.46 -2.00 13.09
N LYS A 15 -7.34 -2.50 13.96
CA LYS A 15 -7.27 -2.29 15.43
C LYS A 15 -6.39 -3.32 16.13
N ARG A 16 -5.98 -4.40 15.45
CA ARG A 16 -5.12 -5.41 16.07
C ARG A 16 -3.70 -4.87 16.27
N PRO A 17 -2.97 -5.36 17.29
CA PRO A 17 -1.59 -4.98 17.51
C PRO A 17 -0.71 -5.23 16.29
N PHE A 18 0.34 -4.41 16.15
CA PHE A 18 1.29 -4.50 15.05
C PHE A 18 1.89 -5.90 14.88
N SER A 19 2.24 -6.58 15.99
CA SER A 19 2.77 -7.94 15.98
C SER A 19 1.83 -8.96 15.30
N TYR A 20 0.52 -8.79 15.45
CA TYR A 20 -0.47 -9.64 14.78
C TYR A 20 -0.45 -9.42 13.27
N LEU A 21 -0.39 -8.16 12.83
CA LEU A 21 -0.28 -7.81 11.41
C LEU A 21 1.00 -8.40 10.78
N MET A 22 2.11 -8.40 11.52
CA MET A 22 3.36 -9.03 11.08
C MET A 22 3.25 -10.55 10.97
N LYS A 23 2.49 -11.21 11.86
CA LYS A 23 2.21 -12.65 11.72
C LYS A 23 1.41 -12.94 10.45
N THR A 24 0.38 -12.15 10.15
CA THR A 24 -0.38 -12.31 8.90
C THR A 24 0.50 -12.06 7.67
N ALA A 25 1.41 -11.08 7.71
CA ALA A 25 2.36 -10.86 6.62
C ALA A 25 3.28 -12.08 6.38
N LYS A 26 3.73 -12.76 7.45
CA LYS A 26 4.50 -14.01 7.33
C LYS A 26 3.68 -15.12 6.64
N GLU A 27 2.39 -15.23 6.98
CA GLU A 27 1.48 -16.18 6.32
C GLU A 27 1.29 -15.85 4.83
N MET A 28 1.16 -14.56 4.48
CA MET A 28 1.08 -14.14 3.08
C MET A 28 2.29 -14.59 2.26
N ILE A 29 3.50 -14.47 2.83
CA ILE A 29 4.74 -14.92 2.18
C ILE A 29 4.76 -16.45 2.08
N LYS A 30 4.39 -17.15 3.16
CA LYS A 30 4.40 -18.61 3.22
C LYS A 30 3.46 -19.25 2.20
N TYR A 31 2.24 -18.72 2.07
CA TYR A 31 1.21 -19.31 1.21
C TYR A 31 1.16 -18.72 -0.20
N GLY A 32 1.71 -17.52 -0.41
CA GLY A 32 1.84 -16.92 -1.74
C GLY A 32 0.51 -16.57 -2.43
N MET A 33 -0.61 -16.54 -1.70
CA MET A 33 -1.92 -16.28 -2.28
C MET A 33 -2.07 -14.82 -2.75
N PRO A 34 -2.93 -14.54 -3.76
CA PRO A 34 -3.25 -13.18 -4.19
C PRO A 34 -3.77 -12.30 -3.05
N ILE A 35 -3.47 -11.01 -3.11
CA ILE A 35 -3.82 -10.02 -2.06
C ILE A 35 -4.45 -8.76 -2.65
N LYS A 36 -5.12 -7.94 -1.83
CA LYS A 36 -5.61 -6.60 -2.22
C LYS A 36 -4.73 -5.51 -1.57
N CYS A 37 -5.16 -4.25 -1.73
CA CYS A 37 -4.38 -3.06 -1.31
C CYS A 37 -4.06 -3.02 0.20
N LEU A 38 -5.00 -3.44 1.07
CA LEU A 38 -4.78 -3.41 2.51
C LEU A 38 -3.77 -4.47 2.96
N GLU A 39 -3.90 -5.70 2.46
CA GLU A 39 -2.90 -6.75 2.70
C GLU A 39 -1.52 -6.34 2.16
N ALA A 40 -1.46 -5.74 0.96
CA ALA A 40 -0.21 -5.26 0.38
C ALA A 40 0.47 -4.20 1.24
N CYS A 41 -0.30 -3.29 1.85
CA CYS A 41 0.22 -2.30 2.79
C CYS A 41 0.85 -2.97 4.03
N VAL A 42 0.21 -4.00 4.57
CA VAL A 42 0.74 -4.77 5.72
C VAL A 42 1.99 -5.57 5.35
N LEU A 43 1.97 -6.21 4.18
CA LEU A 43 3.12 -6.96 3.67
C LEU A 43 4.32 -6.04 3.41
N ALA A 44 4.12 -4.89 2.76
CA ALA A 44 5.18 -3.92 2.53
C ALA A 44 5.80 -3.42 3.85
N MET A 45 4.97 -3.20 4.88
CA MET A 45 5.41 -2.80 6.20
C MET A 45 6.27 -3.86 6.89
N TYR A 46 5.93 -5.14 6.70
CA TYR A 46 6.73 -6.27 7.16
C TYR A 46 8.06 -6.36 6.40
N LEU A 47 8.05 -6.27 5.07
CA LEU A 47 9.25 -6.41 4.24
C LEU A 47 10.27 -5.29 4.45
N THR A 48 9.81 -4.11 4.86
CA THR A 48 10.65 -2.93 5.11
C THR A 48 11.00 -2.74 6.59
N CYS A 49 10.64 -3.68 7.48
CA CYS A 49 10.80 -3.49 8.92
C CYS A 49 12.26 -3.35 9.39
N ALA A 50 13.21 -3.98 8.71
CA ALA A 50 14.63 -3.92 9.02
C ALA A 50 15.31 -2.61 8.55
N MET A 51 14.62 -1.79 7.73
CA MET A 51 15.18 -0.56 7.18
C MET A 51 15.12 0.59 8.19
N LYS A 52 16.21 0.79 8.94
CA LYS A 52 16.28 1.75 10.05
C LYS A 52 16.09 3.22 9.63
N ASN A 53 16.59 3.60 8.45
CA ASN A 53 16.54 4.98 7.94
C ASN A 53 15.33 5.25 7.05
N THR A 54 14.23 4.53 7.30
CA THR A 54 13.05 4.55 6.43
C THR A 54 11.78 4.72 7.25
N VAL A 55 11.12 5.86 7.06
CA VAL A 55 9.82 6.17 7.65
C VAL A 55 8.72 5.58 6.77
N ARG A 56 7.72 4.97 7.42
CA ARG A 56 6.62 4.26 6.77
C ARG A 56 5.30 4.72 7.38
N PHE A 57 4.34 5.09 6.53
CA PHE A 57 2.99 5.39 7.01
C PHE A 57 1.94 5.06 5.94
N PRO A 58 0.74 4.58 6.34
CA PRO A 58 -0.32 4.30 5.38
C PRO A 58 -0.93 5.60 4.86
N LEU A 59 -1.19 5.65 3.56
CA LEU A 59 -1.94 6.72 2.90
C LEU A 59 -3.20 6.13 2.25
N SER A 60 -4.37 6.57 2.73
CA SER A 60 -5.67 6.12 2.20
C SER A 60 -6.31 7.20 1.34
N PHE A 61 -6.90 6.78 0.23
CA PHE A 61 -7.65 7.61 -0.70
C PHE A 61 -9.11 7.16 -0.69
N LYS A 62 -10.03 8.12 -0.53
CA LYS A 62 -11.46 7.92 -0.73
C LYS A 62 -11.86 8.68 -1.99
N THR A 63 -12.26 7.96 -3.02
CA THR A 63 -12.61 8.53 -4.33
C THR A 63 -14.11 8.42 -4.60
N ARG A 64 -14.65 9.36 -5.36
CA ARG A 64 -16.06 9.30 -5.82
C ARG A 64 -16.25 8.21 -6.89
N VAL A 65 -15.25 8.02 -7.74
CA VAL A 65 -15.25 6.97 -8.75
C VAL A 65 -15.14 5.61 -8.04
N GLY A 66 -16.20 4.80 -8.16
CA GLY A 66 -16.25 3.41 -7.74
C GLY A 66 -16.50 3.13 -6.24
N ASN A 67 -16.87 4.13 -5.43
CA ASN A 67 -17.25 4.01 -4.00
C ASN A 67 -16.27 3.20 -3.12
N ASN A 68 -15.01 3.07 -3.54
CA ASN A 68 -14.02 2.20 -2.92
C ASN A 68 -12.93 3.03 -2.23
N THR A 69 -12.44 2.54 -1.09
CA THR A 69 -11.25 3.09 -0.44
C THR A 69 -10.02 2.35 -0.96
N HIS A 70 -8.98 3.08 -1.30
CA HIS A 70 -7.70 2.53 -1.72
C HIS A 70 -6.60 2.96 -0.73
N ILE A 71 -5.60 2.11 -0.48
CA ILE A 71 -4.53 2.37 0.49
C ILE A 71 -3.18 1.92 -0.07
N VAL A 72 -2.15 2.73 0.18
CA VAL A 72 -0.74 2.41 -0.10
C VAL A 72 0.11 2.69 1.14
N LEU A 73 1.30 2.10 1.21
CA LEU A 73 2.31 2.42 2.21
C LEU A 73 3.27 3.47 1.64
N VAL A 74 3.24 4.69 2.18
CA VAL A 74 4.22 5.71 1.84
C VAL A 74 5.55 5.38 2.50
N ILE A 75 6.62 5.54 1.74
CA ILE A 75 8.00 5.36 2.17
C ILE A 75 8.71 6.71 2.06
N PHE A 76 9.36 7.14 3.14
CA PHE A 76 10.28 8.27 3.14
C PHE A 76 11.68 7.81 3.55
N SER A 77 12.66 8.05 2.67
CA SER A 77 14.05 7.65 2.87
C SER A 77 14.95 8.59 2.09
N ASN A 78 16.08 8.99 2.67
CA ASN A 78 17.08 9.88 2.06
C ASN A 78 16.48 11.18 1.46
N GLY A 79 15.56 11.81 2.18
CA GLY A 79 14.93 13.08 1.76
C GLY A 79 13.94 12.94 0.59
N LYS A 80 13.58 11.72 0.20
CA LYS A 80 12.66 11.45 -0.91
C LYS A 80 11.48 10.59 -0.44
N TYR A 81 10.33 10.83 -1.05
CA TYR A 81 9.10 10.08 -0.87
C TYR A 81 8.90 9.12 -2.05
N GLY A 82 8.24 8.00 -1.76
CA GLY A 82 7.77 6.99 -2.69
C GLY A 82 6.61 6.22 -2.06
N ALA A 83 6.12 5.20 -2.74
CA ALA A 83 5.04 4.36 -2.23
C ALA A 83 5.21 2.91 -2.63
N MET A 84 4.75 2.01 -1.77
CA MET A 84 4.58 0.59 -2.04
C MET A 84 3.11 0.23 -1.84
N GLY A 85 2.53 -0.50 -2.78
CA GLY A 85 1.12 -0.87 -2.69
C GLY A 85 0.73 -1.84 -3.78
N LEU A 86 -0.57 -2.11 -3.87
CA LEU A 86 -1.11 -2.96 -4.91
C LEU A 86 -2.50 -2.46 -5.28
N SER A 87 -2.73 -2.29 -6.57
CA SER A 87 -3.99 -1.80 -7.13
C SER A 87 -4.38 -2.61 -8.36
N ARG A 88 -5.63 -2.47 -8.78
CA ARG A 88 -6.12 -2.98 -10.07
C ARG A 88 -5.51 -2.20 -11.24
N LYS A 89 -5.14 -0.93 -10.99
CA LYS A 89 -4.53 -0.04 -11.98
C LYS A 89 -3.05 0.17 -11.63
N GLY A 90 -2.17 -0.07 -12.59
CA GLY A 90 -0.71 -0.06 -12.36
C GLY A 90 -0.14 1.30 -11.97
N ASP A 91 -0.79 2.40 -12.31
CA ASP A 91 -0.37 3.75 -11.93
C ASP A 91 -0.90 4.19 -10.55
N LEU A 92 -1.73 3.36 -9.89
CA LEU A 92 -2.28 3.59 -8.56
C LEU A 92 -1.67 2.65 -7.52
N MET A 93 -0.43 2.20 -7.67
CA MET A 93 0.23 1.30 -6.72
C MET A 93 1.58 1.84 -6.24
N ASP A 94 2.69 1.24 -6.66
CA ASP A 94 4.02 1.71 -6.31
C ASP A 94 4.38 3.01 -7.00
N LYS A 95 5.18 3.81 -6.31
CA LYS A 95 5.77 5.04 -6.84
C LYS A 95 7.24 5.06 -6.47
N PRO A 96 8.15 5.33 -7.43
CA PRO A 96 9.58 5.31 -7.16
C PRO A 96 9.93 6.37 -6.11
N LEU A 97 11.00 6.11 -5.35
CA LEU A 97 11.51 6.97 -4.29
C LEU A 97 12.22 8.22 -4.85
N LYS A 98 11.47 9.12 -5.51
CA LYS A 98 12.01 10.28 -6.25
C LYS A 98 11.39 11.62 -5.86
N TYR A 99 10.26 11.61 -5.15
CA TYR A 99 9.49 12.82 -4.88
C TYR A 99 10.12 13.60 -3.74
N THR A 100 10.44 14.88 -3.93
CA THR A 100 11.06 15.74 -2.90
C THR A 100 10.10 16.20 -1.81
N SER A 101 8.80 16.07 -2.03
CA SER A 101 7.77 16.44 -1.05
C SER A 101 6.63 15.42 -1.07
N LEU A 102 6.00 15.24 0.09
CA LEU A 102 4.81 14.41 0.22
C LEU A 102 3.68 14.92 -0.70
N THR A 103 3.54 16.24 -0.82
CA THR A 103 2.56 16.87 -1.72
C THR A 103 2.76 16.46 -3.16
N ASN A 104 4.01 16.38 -3.66
CA ASN A 104 4.29 15.94 -5.03
C ASN A 104 3.89 14.48 -5.25
N LEU A 105 4.14 13.61 -4.26
CA LEU A 105 3.68 12.22 -4.32
C LEU A 105 2.14 12.13 -4.33
N ILE A 106 1.46 12.90 -3.46
CA ILE A 106 -0.01 12.91 -3.41
C ILE A 106 -0.61 13.43 -4.71
N LYS A 107 -0.08 14.54 -5.26
CA LYS A 107 -0.52 15.10 -6.55
C LYS A 107 -0.38 14.10 -7.69
N GLU A 108 0.67 13.28 -7.68
CA GLU A 108 0.82 12.21 -8.66
C GLU A 108 -0.30 11.17 -8.56
N PHE A 109 -0.67 10.73 -7.35
CA PHE A 109 -1.81 9.83 -7.18
C PHE A 109 -3.12 10.46 -7.62
N VAL A 110 -3.35 11.73 -7.29
CA VAL A 110 -4.55 12.48 -7.72
C VAL A 110 -4.65 12.50 -9.25
N ARG A 111 -3.55 12.86 -9.94
CA ARG A 111 -3.48 12.82 -11.40
C ARG A 111 -3.82 11.45 -11.98
N CYS A 112 -3.31 10.37 -11.36
CA CYS A 112 -3.61 9.00 -11.79
C CYS A 112 -5.09 8.61 -11.57
N TYR A 113 -5.75 9.12 -10.52
CA TYR A 113 -7.19 8.93 -10.34
C TYR A 113 -8.00 9.70 -11.39
N GLU A 114 -7.62 10.95 -11.67
CA GLU A 114 -8.30 11.78 -12.67
C GLU A 114 -8.19 11.18 -14.08
N SER A 115 -7.05 10.59 -14.44
CA SER A 115 -6.87 9.88 -15.72
C SER A 115 -7.57 8.51 -15.78
N SER A 116 -8.24 8.09 -14.69
CA SER A 116 -9.02 6.84 -14.63
C SER A 116 -10.54 7.07 -14.78
N THR A 117 -10.95 8.33 -14.91
CA THR A 117 -12.36 8.74 -15.12
C THR A 117 -12.59 8.90 -16.61
#